data_AF-A0A5E4KHB6-F1
#
_entry.id   AF-A0A5E4KHB6-F1
#
_cell.length_a   1.000
_cell.length_b   1.000
_cell.length_c   1.000
_cell.angle_alpha   90.00
_cell.angle_beta   90.00
_cell.angle_gamma   90.00
#
_symmetry.space_group_name_H-M   'P 1'
#
loop_
_entity.id
_entity.type
_entity.pdbx_description
1 polymer ?
#
loop_
_entity_poly.entity_id
_entity_poly.type
_entity_poly.pdbx_seq_one_letter_code
_entity_poly.pdbx_strand_id
1 'polypeptide(L)' 'MEKMNLEIFASVASVIILIALITVSKLILPASPGYGYTIALLVFVTIMGLLGLKLAEIPDK' A
#
# COMPACT_ATOMS: atom_id res chain seq x y z
N MET A 1 -4.39 12.40 -15.97
CA MET A 1 -3.61 13.16 -14.97
C MET A 1 -2.16 13.11 -15.41
N GLU A 2 -1.41 14.19 -15.26
CA GLU A 2 0.04 14.15 -15.49
C GLU A 2 0.65 13.03 -14.62
N LYS A 3 1.60 12.27 -15.16
CA LYS A 3 2.20 11.11 -14.48
C LYS A 3 2.71 11.47 -13.08
N MET A 4 3.32 12.64 -12.96
CA MET A 4 3.75 13.23 -11.69
C MET A 4 2.61 13.33 -10.66
N ASN A 5 1.41 13.76 -11.06
CA ASN A 5 0.26 13.85 -10.14
C ASN A 5 -0.25 12.46 -9.70
N LEU A 6 -0.16 11.46 -10.59
CA LEU A 6 -0.48 10.06 -10.26
C LEU A 6 0.51 9.48 -9.26
N GLU A 7 1.80 9.75 -9.42
CA GLU A 7 2.85 9.29 -8.51
C GLU A 7 2.73 9.93 -7.13
N ILE A 8 2.47 11.25 -7.06
CA ILE A 8 2.21 11.96 -5.80
C ILE A 8 0.98 11.37 -5.12
N PHE A 9 -0.11 11.17 -5.86
CA PHE A 9 -1.33 10.57 -5.31
C PHE A 9 -1.09 9.15 -4.81
N ALA A 10 -0.40 8.31 -5.58
CA ALA A 10 -0.08 6.93 -5.19
C ALA A 10 0.82 6.89 -3.94
N SER A 11 1.77 7.81 -3.83
CA SER A 11 2.63 7.94 -2.65
C SER A 11 1.82 8.29 -1.41
N VAL A 12 0.98 9.33 -1.46
CA VAL A 12 0.11 9.71 -0.33
C VAL A 12 -0.88 8.60 0.02
N ALA A 13 -1.52 7.99 -0.98
CA ALA A 13 -2.45 6.89 -0.80
C ALA A 13 -1.78 5.67 -0.15
N SER A 14 -0.51 5.37 -0.48
CA SER A 14 0.22 4.24 0.10
C SER A 14 0.36 4.33 1.62
N VAL A 15 0.62 5.54 2.14
CA VAL A 15 0.74 5.77 3.58
C VAL A 15 -0.60 5.54 4.27
N ILE A 16 -1.69 6.04 3.68
CA ILE A 16 -3.04 5.86 4.21
C ILE A 16 -3.41 4.37 4.24
N ILE A 17 -3.15 3.64 3.15
CA ILE A 17 -3.43 2.21 3.05
C ILE A 17 -2.63 1.41 4.08
N LEU A 18 -1.34 1.72 4.26
CA LEU A 18 -0.50 1.05 5.24
C LEU A 18 -1.03 1.24 6.67
N ILE A 19 -1.38 2.47 7.04
CA ILE A 19 -1.93 2.79 8.37
C ILE A 19 -3.26 2.05 8.58
N ALA A 20 -4.13 2.01 7.56
CA ALA A 20 -5.39 1.28 7.62
C ALA A 20 -5.17 -0.22 7.82
N LEU A 21 -4.25 -0.84 7.07
CA LEU A 21 -3.95 -2.27 7.19
C LEU A 21 -3.39 -2.64 8.57
N ILE A 22 -2.49 -1.83 9.13
CA ILE A 22 -1.96 -2.05 10.49
C ILE A 22 -3.08 -1.90 11.54
N THR A 23 -3.94 -0.89 11.39
CA THR A 23 -5.06 -0.66 12.30
C THR A 23 -6.04 -1.83 12.28
N VAL A 24 -6.43 -2.27 11.08
CA VAL A 24 -7.33 -3.42 10.88
C VAL A 24 -6.69 -4.70 11.42
N SER A 25 -5.39 -4.92 11.17
CA SER A 25 -4.66 -6.06 11.72
C SER A 25 -4.73 -6.10 13.25
N LYS A 26 -4.60 -4.97 13.95
CA LYS A 26 -4.73 -4.91 15.41
C LYS A 26 -6.14 -5.28 15.89
N LEU A 27 -7.17 -4.89 15.14
CA LEU A 27 -8.56 -5.15 15.49
C LEU A 27 -8.97 -6.61 15.26
N ILE A 28 -8.50 -7.22 14.16
CA ILE A 28 -8.91 -8.58 13.77
C ILE A 28 -8.06 -9.66 14.46
N LEU A 29 -6.76 -9.42 14.66
CA LEU A 29 -5.82 -10.38 15.24
C LEU A 29 -5.13 -9.84 16.51
N PRO A 30 -5.90 -9.45 17.55
CA PRO A 30 -5.33 -8.86 18.76
C PRO A 30 -4.45 -9.84 19.55
N ALA A 31 -4.75 -11.15 19.48
CA ALA A 31 -4.02 -12.19 20.20
C ALA A 31 -2.67 -12.56 19.56
N SER A 32 -2.41 -12.15 18.31
CA SER A 32 -1.18 -12.48 17.62
C SER A 32 -0.65 -11.33 16.75
N PRO A 33 -0.13 -10.25 17.40
CA PRO A 33 0.23 -9.01 16.71
C PRO A 33 1.30 -9.22 15.62
N GLY A 34 2.26 -10.11 15.87
CA GLY A 34 3.35 -10.41 14.92
C GLY A 34 2.83 -10.92 13.59
N TYR A 35 1.98 -11.95 13.60
CA TYR A 35 1.42 -12.52 12.37
C TYR A 35 0.47 -11.56 11.66
N GLY A 36 -0.33 -10.79 12.41
CA GLY A 36 -1.21 -9.78 11.83
C GLY A 36 -0.43 -8.73 11.04
N TYR A 37 0.65 -8.18 11.60
CA TYR A 37 1.48 -7.21 10.90
C TYR A 37 2.18 -7.81 9.68
N THR A 38 2.66 -9.06 9.77
CA THR A 38 3.25 -9.75 8.62
C THR A 38 2.25 -9.89 7.46
N ILE A 39 0.99 -10.26 7.75
CA ILE A 39 -0.07 -10.35 6.75
C ILE A 39 -0.38 -8.97 6.16
N ALA A 40 -0.52 -7.95 7.01
CA ALA A 40 -0.76 -6.58 6.56
C ALA A 40 0.36 -6.07 5.63
N LEU A 41 1.62 -6.36 5.95
CA LEU A 41 2.77 -6.01 5.10
C LEU A 41 2.77 -6.79 3.79
N LEU A 42 2.47 -8.08 3.80
CA LEU A 42 2.36 -8.89 2.57
C LEU A 42 1.30 -8.34 1.62
N VAL A 43 0.13 -8.00 2.15
CA VAL A 43 -0.96 -7.39 1.38
C VAL A 43 -0.54 -6.02 0.84
N PHE A 44 0.07 -5.19 1.68
CA PHE A 44 0.56 -3.86 1.29
C PHE A 44 1.57 -3.94 0.14
N VAL A 45 2.61 -4.77 0.27
CA VAL A 45 3.65 -4.93 -0.75
C VAL A 45 3.05 -5.44 -2.06
N THR A 46 2.08 -6.35 -2.01
CA THR A 46 1.42 -6.87 -3.20
C THR A 46 0.66 -5.76 -3.93
N ILE A 47 -0.14 -4.96 -3.21
CA ILE A 47 -0.90 -3.84 -3.78
C ILE A 47 0.03 -2.79 -4.37
N MET A 48 1.06 -2.38 -3.62
CA MET A 48 2.00 -1.36 -4.06
C MET A 48 2.88 -1.83 -5.21
N GLY A 49 3.27 -3.11 -5.24
CA GLY A 49 3.99 -3.70 -6.36
C GLY A 49 3.18 -3.65 -7.66
N LEU A 50 1.88 -3.99 -7.60
CA LEU A 50 0.99 -3.90 -8.76
C LEU A 50 0.77 -2.45 -9.21
N LEU A 51 0.58 -1.53 -8.28
CA LEU A 51 0.44 -0.09 -8.59
C LEU A 51 1.72 0.48 -9.20
N GLY A 52 2.89 0.14 -8.64
CA GLY A 52 4.18 0.56 -9.15
C GLY A 52 4.43 0.05 -10.57
N LEU A 53 4.09 -1.21 -10.85
CA LEU A 53 4.17 -1.77 -12.21
C LEU A 53 3.27 -1.00 -13.18
N LYS A 54 2.04 -0.69 -12.78
CA LYS A 54 1.09 0.09 -13.59
C LYS A 54 1.57 1.52 -13.84
N LEU A 55 2.21 2.16 -12.86
CA LEU A 55 2.79 3.50 -13.03
C LEU A 55 4.01 3.47 -13.96
N ALA A 56 4.83 2.42 -13.89
CA ALA A 56 6.00 2.26 -14.75
C ALA A 56 5.64 2.06 -16.23
N GLU A 57 4.45 1.53 -16.53
CA GLU A 57 3.92 1.43 -17.90
C GLU A 57 3.58 2.80 -18.52
N ILE A 58 3.47 3.87 -17.72
CA ILE A 58 3.13 5.22 -18.20
C ILE A 58 4.43 5.94 -18.62
N PRO A 59 4.56 6.36 -19.89
CA PRO A 59 5.72 7.11 -20.35
C PRO A 59 5.87 8.44 -19.60
N ASP A 60 7.10 8.77 -19.18
CA ASP A 60 7.44 10.13 -18.80
C ASP A 60 7.36 11.00 -20.05
N LYS A 61 6.35 11.87 -20.12
CA LYS A 61 6.27 12.93 -21.12
C LYS A 61 6.82 14.21 -20.54
#